data_AF-A0A1G4JMQ7-F1
#
_entry.id   AF-A0A1G4JMQ7-F1
#
_cell.length_a   1.000
_cell.length_b   1.000
_cell.length_c   1.000
_cell.angle_alpha   90.00
_cell.angle_beta   90.00
_cell.angle_gamma   90.00
#
_symmetry.space_group_name_H-M   'P 1'
#
loop_
_entity.id
_entity.type
_entity.pdbx_description
1 polymer ?
#
loop_
_entity_poly.entity_id
_entity_poly.type
_entity_poly.pdbx_seq_one_letter_code
_entity_poly.pdbx_strand_id
1 'polypeptide(L)'
;MSKKRSQKAYNDVIEFMNPKIPAEIEDDILGAFATYSIESDMTSSNLPDFYNDLQMPRDFTKLLDVRDVCIEDTNIVSFDKLLKNTFHLLIFMNNAQVIDTQWSMLVVACGRDKQFPNVSLRNHVLSIKDLQKIANSINMENGALLDMMSCATSGKRVFLTWLDFAFVLGKLGHLVF
;
A
#
# COMPACT_ATOMS: atom_id res chain seq x y z
N MET A 1 -1.69 11.55 -30.86
CA MET A 1 -1.03 10.48 -30.08
C MET A 1 -1.20 10.63 -28.56
N SER A 2 -1.37 11.84 -28.00
CA SER A 2 -1.54 12.07 -26.54
C SER A 2 -2.76 11.38 -25.90
N LYS A 3 -3.96 11.46 -26.51
CA LYS A 3 -5.21 10.88 -25.95
C LYS A 3 -5.17 9.35 -25.76
N LYS A 4 -4.49 8.61 -26.63
CA LYS A 4 -4.36 7.14 -26.51
C LYS A 4 -3.43 6.73 -25.36
N ARG A 5 -2.39 7.53 -25.09
CA ARG A 5 -1.44 7.28 -23.99
C ARG A 5 -2.07 7.59 -22.63
N SER A 6 -2.84 8.68 -22.53
CA SER A 6 -3.57 9.02 -21.30
C SER A 6 -4.67 8.00 -20.97
N GLN A 7 -5.37 7.48 -21.99
CA GLN A 7 -6.39 6.43 -21.79
C GLN A 7 -5.76 5.13 -21.31
N LYS A 8 -4.62 4.73 -21.87
CA LYS A 8 -3.89 3.53 -21.43
C LYS A 8 -3.47 3.65 -19.96
N ALA A 9 -2.84 4.76 -19.59
CA ALA A 9 -2.43 5.00 -18.20
C ALA A 9 -3.61 4.98 -17.21
N TYR A 10 -4.78 5.52 -17.60
CA TYR A 10 -5.98 5.45 -16.77
C TYR A 10 -6.50 4.00 -16.62
N ASN A 11 -6.49 3.23 -17.70
CA ASN A 11 -6.91 1.82 -17.65
C ASN A 11 -5.96 0.99 -16.78
N ASP A 12 -4.64 1.21 -16.89
CA ASP A 12 -3.63 0.53 -16.08
C ASP A 12 -3.85 0.80 -14.57
N VAL A 13 -4.22 2.03 -14.20
CA VAL A 13 -4.60 2.37 -12.82
C VAL A 13 -5.87 1.62 -12.37
N ILE A 14 -6.90 1.55 -13.20
CA ILE A 14 -8.13 0.82 -12.86
C ILE A 14 -7.85 -0.66 -12.67
N GLU A 15 -7.05 -1.25 -13.55
CA GLU A 15 -6.69 -2.67 -13.51
C GLU A 15 -5.87 -2.99 -12.26
N PHE A 16 -4.94 -2.12 -11.87
CA PHE A 16 -4.23 -2.27 -10.59
C PHE A 16 -5.16 -2.12 -9.38
N MET A 17 -6.09 -1.16 -9.40
CA MET A 17 -7.02 -0.93 -8.28
C MET A 17 -8.09 -2.03 -8.17
N ASN A 18 -8.42 -2.69 -9.27
CA ASN A 18 -9.39 -3.78 -9.34
C ASN A 18 -8.76 -4.98 -10.05
N PRO A 19 -7.74 -5.60 -9.44
CA PRO A 19 -6.99 -6.65 -10.09
C PRO A 19 -7.88 -7.88 -10.29
N LYS A 20 -7.67 -8.59 -11.39
CA LYS A 20 -8.22 -9.93 -11.56
C LYS A 20 -7.37 -10.89 -10.71
N ILE A 21 -7.91 -11.27 -9.56
CA ILE A 21 -7.22 -12.16 -8.62
C ILE A 21 -7.24 -13.58 -9.18
N PRO A 22 -6.10 -14.28 -9.24
CA PRO A 22 -6.06 -15.69 -9.61
C PRO A 22 -6.93 -16.55 -8.69
N ALA A 23 -7.69 -17.49 -9.26
CA ALA A 23 -8.64 -18.31 -8.51
C ALA A 23 -7.99 -19.07 -7.34
N GLU A 24 -6.77 -19.60 -7.55
CA GLU A 24 -6.03 -20.31 -6.49
C GLU A 24 -5.75 -19.39 -5.28
N ILE A 25 -5.39 -18.13 -5.52
CA ILE A 25 -5.14 -17.16 -4.44
C ILE A 25 -6.46 -16.75 -3.78
N GLU A 26 -7.53 -16.57 -4.56
CA GLU A 26 -8.86 -16.28 -4.04
C GLU A 26 -9.37 -17.42 -3.14
N ASP A 27 -9.21 -18.67 -3.57
CA ASP A 27 -9.62 -19.87 -2.85
C ASP A 27 -8.83 -20.02 -1.53
N ASP A 28 -7.52 -19.78 -1.54
CA ASP A 28 -6.69 -19.82 -0.33
C ASP A 28 -7.13 -18.74 0.68
N ILE A 29 -7.36 -17.51 0.21
CA ILE A 29 -7.83 -16.40 1.05
C ILE A 29 -9.24 -16.66 1.58
N LEU A 30 -10.14 -17.18 0.74
CA LEU A 30 -11.51 -17.52 1.13
C LEU A 30 -11.54 -18.65 2.15
N GLY A 31 -10.72 -19.69 1.95
CA GLY A 31 -10.57 -20.80 2.86
C GLY A 31 -10.12 -20.33 4.24
N ALA A 32 -9.10 -19.48 4.30
CA ALA A 32 -8.65 -18.88 5.56
C ALA A 32 -9.72 -17.93 6.15
N PHE A 33 -10.38 -17.09 5.36
CA PHE A 33 -11.41 -16.18 5.88
C PHE A 33 -12.59 -16.93 6.50
N ALA A 34 -12.99 -18.05 5.89
CA ALA A 34 -14.08 -18.88 6.36
C ALA A 34 -13.82 -19.46 7.76
N THR A 35 -12.58 -19.82 8.11
CA THR A 35 -12.25 -20.36 9.45
C THR A 35 -12.49 -19.34 10.57
N TYR A 36 -12.34 -18.05 10.26
CA TYR A 36 -12.59 -16.95 11.20
C TYR A 36 -14.01 -16.41 11.15
N SER A 37 -14.87 -16.98 10.29
CA SER A 37 -16.24 -16.53 10.05
C SER A 37 -17.31 -17.61 10.32
N ILE A 38 -16.94 -18.70 11.00
CA ILE A 38 -17.85 -19.85 11.25
C ILE A 38 -18.92 -19.52 12.30
N GLU A 39 -18.49 -19.06 13.48
CA GLU A 39 -19.37 -18.83 14.63
C GLU A 39 -19.84 -17.37 14.73
N SER A 40 -19.04 -16.44 14.22
CA SER A 40 -19.28 -15.01 14.22
C SER A 40 -18.57 -14.36 13.05
N ASP A 41 -18.95 -13.12 12.69
CA ASP A 41 -18.20 -12.34 11.70
C ASP A 41 -16.73 -12.17 12.12
N MET A 42 -15.82 -12.30 11.15
CA MET A 42 -14.40 -12.00 11.37
C MET A 42 -14.22 -10.54 11.77
N THR A 43 -13.41 -10.30 12.79
CA THR A 43 -13.10 -8.94 13.26
C THR A 43 -11.63 -8.58 13.06
N SER A 44 -11.30 -7.29 13.16
CA SER A 44 -9.93 -6.79 13.02
C SER A 44 -8.92 -7.41 13.99
N SER A 45 -9.34 -7.94 15.15
CA SER A 45 -8.44 -8.64 16.07
C SER A 45 -8.01 -10.02 15.55
N ASN A 46 -8.75 -10.61 14.60
CA ASN A 46 -8.42 -11.88 13.96
C ASN A 46 -7.38 -11.73 12.84
N LEU A 47 -7.15 -10.52 12.33
CA LEU A 47 -6.26 -10.27 11.18
C LEU A 47 -4.83 -10.81 11.37
N PRO A 48 -4.16 -10.65 12.54
CA PRO A 48 -2.82 -11.19 12.73
C PRO A 48 -2.75 -12.72 12.54
N ASP A 49 -3.72 -13.45 13.09
CA ASP A 49 -3.76 -14.91 13.01
C ASP A 49 -4.16 -15.37 11.61
N PHE A 50 -5.14 -14.70 10.97
CA PHE A 50 -5.50 -14.91 9.58
C PHE A 50 -4.30 -14.80 8.63
N TYR A 51 -3.49 -13.74 8.77
CA TYR A 51 -2.29 -13.58 7.95
C TYR A 51 -1.20 -14.61 8.28
N ASN A 52 -1.12 -15.05 9.53
CA ASN A 52 -0.20 -16.09 9.94
C ASN A 52 -0.57 -17.45 9.32
N ASP A 53 -1.85 -17.78 9.24
CA ASP A 53 -2.35 -19.01 8.60
C ASP A 53 -2.07 -19.02 7.10
N LEU A 54 -2.17 -17.85 6.44
CA LEU A 54 -1.71 -17.64 5.06
C LEU A 54 -0.18 -17.57 4.92
N GLN A 55 0.58 -17.76 6.00
CA GLN A 55 2.03 -17.71 6.05
C GLN A 55 2.62 -16.37 5.55
N MET A 56 1.86 -15.29 5.70
CA MET A 56 2.29 -13.96 5.28
C MET A 56 3.18 -13.31 6.34
N PRO A 57 4.38 -12.79 5.99
CA PRO A 57 5.29 -12.22 6.97
C PRO A 57 4.71 -10.97 7.63
N ARG A 58 4.78 -10.95 8.97
CA ARG A 58 4.28 -9.86 9.81
C ARG A 58 4.85 -8.48 9.45
N ASP A 59 6.07 -8.43 8.92
CA ASP A 59 6.72 -7.18 8.52
C ASP A 59 6.03 -6.44 7.38
N PHE A 60 5.19 -7.12 6.59
CA PHE A 60 4.34 -6.50 5.58
C PHE A 60 2.92 -6.30 6.09
N THR A 61 2.33 -7.31 6.72
CA THR A 61 0.92 -7.28 7.11
C THR A 61 0.63 -6.23 8.18
N LYS A 62 1.61 -5.92 9.04
CA LYS A 62 1.51 -4.83 10.03
C LYS A 62 1.46 -3.42 9.42
N LEU A 63 1.83 -3.26 8.14
CA LEU A 63 1.83 -1.96 7.46
C LEU A 63 0.43 -1.58 6.97
N LEU A 64 -0.47 -2.55 6.88
CA LEU A 64 -1.85 -2.36 6.46
C LEU A 64 -2.64 -1.64 7.57
N ASP A 65 -3.41 -0.63 7.18
CA ASP A 65 -4.36 0.00 8.08
C ASP A 65 -5.60 -0.90 8.21
N VAL A 66 -5.96 -1.29 9.43
CA VAL A 66 -7.13 -2.16 9.66
C VAL A 66 -8.42 -1.59 9.08
N ARG A 67 -8.53 -0.27 8.98
CA ARG A 67 -9.69 0.42 8.39
C ARG A 67 -9.82 0.19 6.88
N ASP A 68 -8.74 -0.17 6.20
CA ASP A 68 -8.75 -0.45 4.77
C ASP A 68 -9.32 -1.84 4.45
N VAL A 69 -9.48 -2.71 5.46
CA VAL A 69 -10.10 -4.04 5.33
C VAL A 69 -11.40 -4.20 6.10
N CYS A 70 -11.74 -3.29 7.00
CA CYS A 70 -13.00 -3.34 7.74
C CYS A 70 -14.15 -2.62 6.99
N ILE A 71 -15.38 -2.99 7.32
CA ILE A 71 -16.57 -2.22 6.97
C ILE A 71 -16.49 -0.87 7.70
N GLU A 72 -16.92 0.21 7.04
CA GLU A 72 -16.83 1.58 7.56
C GLU A 72 -17.46 1.69 8.95
N ASP A 73 -16.75 2.36 9.86
CA ASP A 73 -17.15 2.57 11.26
C ASP A 73 -17.43 1.30 12.08
N THR A 74 -16.93 0.15 11.63
CA THR A 74 -16.99 -1.12 12.37
C THR A 74 -15.61 -1.74 12.54
N ASN A 75 -15.53 -2.77 13.40
CA ASN A 75 -14.39 -3.66 13.49
C ASN A 75 -14.56 -4.96 12.69
N ILE A 76 -15.62 -5.08 11.88
CA ILE A 76 -15.96 -6.27 11.09
C ILE A 76 -15.18 -6.22 9.77
N VAL A 77 -14.52 -7.32 9.43
CA VAL A 77 -13.71 -7.44 8.22
C VAL A 77 -14.62 -7.66 7.01
N SER A 78 -14.42 -6.86 5.96
CA SER A 78 -15.08 -7.04 4.68
C SER A 78 -14.24 -7.97 3.81
N PHE A 79 -14.83 -9.09 3.37
CA PHE A 79 -14.12 -10.05 2.52
C PHE A 79 -13.58 -9.42 1.23
N ASP A 80 -14.38 -8.63 0.50
CA ASP A 80 -13.93 -7.96 -0.73
C ASP A 80 -12.72 -7.05 -0.49
N LYS A 81 -12.75 -6.27 0.59
CA LYS A 81 -11.63 -5.40 0.95
C LYS A 81 -10.41 -6.22 1.38
N LEU A 82 -10.61 -7.25 2.20
CA LEU A 82 -9.54 -8.15 2.65
C LEU A 82 -8.87 -8.84 1.46
N LEU A 83 -9.65 -9.42 0.57
CA LEU A 83 -9.19 -10.13 -0.62
C LEU A 83 -8.32 -9.23 -1.51
N LYS A 84 -8.80 -8.03 -1.83
CA LYS A 84 -8.05 -7.06 -2.64
C LYS A 84 -6.75 -6.62 -1.96
N ASN A 85 -6.82 -6.22 -0.69
CA ASN A 85 -5.64 -5.76 0.04
C ASN A 85 -4.61 -6.88 0.25
N THR A 86 -5.06 -8.10 0.54
CA THR A 86 -4.19 -9.27 0.68
C THR A 86 -3.47 -9.57 -0.63
N PHE A 87 -4.19 -9.53 -1.76
CA PHE A 87 -3.57 -9.70 -3.07
C PHE A 87 -2.55 -8.59 -3.40
N HIS A 88 -2.86 -7.32 -3.09
CA HIS A 88 -1.88 -6.23 -3.24
C HIS A 88 -0.66 -6.42 -2.34
N LEU A 89 -0.83 -6.88 -1.11
CA LEU A 89 0.30 -7.20 -0.23
C LEU A 89 1.19 -8.29 -0.83
N LEU A 90 0.63 -9.33 -1.46
CA LEU A 90 1.41 -10.35 -2.16
C LEU A 90 2.24 -9.74 -3.31
N ILE A 91 1.64 -8.86 -4.11
CA ILE A 91 2.37 -8.12 -5.16
C ILE A 91 3.51 -7.30 -4.55
N PHE A 92 3.25 -6.58 -3.45
CA PHE A 92 4.26 -5.75 -2.80
C PHE A 92 5.38 -6.58 -2.17
N MET A 93 5.07 -7.76 -1.65
CA MET A 93 6.07 -8.72 -1.16
C MET A 93 6.97 -9.20 -2.30
N ASN A 94 6.38 -9.55 -3.45
CA ASN A 94 7.12 -10.03 -4.61
C ASN A 94 8.03 -8.93 -5.21
N ASN A 95 7.64 -7.66 -5.05
CA ASN A 95 8.38 -6.50 -5.53
C ASN A 95 9.12 -5.73 -4.43
N ALA A 96 9.28 -6.32 -3.24
CA ALA A 96 9.73 -5.61 -2.04
C ALA A 96 11.09 -4.93 -2.22
N GLN A 97 12.04 -5.59 -2.90
CA GLN A 97 13.36 -5.03 -3.16
C GLN A 97 13.29 -3.74 -4.00
N VAL A 98 12.42 -3.71 -5.02
CA VAL A 98 12.24 -2.54 -5.89
C VAL A 98 11.64 -1.39 -5.09
N ILE A 99 10.60 -1.67 -4.31
CA ILE A 99 9.93 -0.67 -3.49
C ILE A 99 10.88 -0.13 -2.40
N ASP A 100 11.59 -1.01 -1.68
CA ASP A 100 12.55 -0.65 -0.65
C ASP A 100 13.68 0.22 -1.19
N THR A 101 14.22 -0.11 -2.36
CA THR A 101 15.29 0.68 -3.00
C THR A 101 14.82 2.10 -3.28
N GLN A 102 13.63 2.24 -3.87
CA GLN A 102 13.07 3.54 -4.20
C GLN A 102 12.64 4.33 -2.96
N TRP A 103 12.03 3.67 -2.00
CA TRP A 103 11.65 4.26 -0.72
C TRP A 103 12.88 4.78 0.04
N SER A 104 13.95 3.99 0.09
CA SER A 104 15.23 4.38 0.70
C SER A 104 15.80 5.66 0.08
N MET A 105 15.70 5.83 -1.24
CA MET A 105 16.14 7.06 -1.89
C MET A 105 15.37 8.28 -1.38
N LEU A 106 14.05 8.18 -1.21
CA LEU A 106 13.23 9.28 -0.68
C LEU A 106 13.57 9.58 0.79
N VAL A 107 13.69 8.54 1.63
CA VAL A 107 14.02 8.66 3.06
C VAL A 107 15.38 9.35 3.25
N VAL A 108 16.39 8.95 2.48
CA VAL A 108 17.74 9.54 2.54
C VAL A 108 17.74 10.97 1.99
N ALA A 109 17.05 11.23 0.88
CA ALA A 109 17.02 12.55 0.24
C ALA A 109 16.41 13.64 1.15
N CYS A 110 15.43 13.28 1.98
CA CYS A 110 14.86 14.21 2.97
C CYS A 110 15.59 14.22 4.33
N GLY A 111 16.61 13.36 4.51
CA GLY A 111 17.44 13.25 5.72
C GLY A 111 16.75 12.57 6.91
N ARG A 112 15.65 11.83 6.67
CA ARG A 112 14.92 11.16 7.75
C ARG A 112 15.67 9.98 8.36
N ASP A 113 16.50 9.31 7.57
CA ASP A 113 17.44 8.29 8.02
C ASP A 113 18.36 8.81 9.13
N LYS A 114 18.87 10.04 8.97
CA LYS A 114 19.74 10.68 9.97
C LYS A 114 18.97 11.19 11.17
N GLN A 115 17.77 11.73 10.96
CA GLN A 115 16.93 12.24 12.04
C GLN A 115 16.39 11.11 12.94
N PHE A 116 16.13 9.94 12.38
CA PHE A 116 15.55 8.79 13.07
C PHE A 116 16.33 7.49 12.76
N PRO A 117 17.58 7.35 13.24
CA PRO A 117 18.47 6.26 12.84
C PRO A 117 18.05 4.86 13.31
N ASN A 118 17.19 4.79 14.33
CA ASN A 118 16.70 3.53 14.89
C ASN A 118 15.36 3.06 14.29
N VAL A 119 14.80 3.81 13.34
CA VAL A 119 13.55 3.45 12.66
C VAL A 119 13.91 2.57 11.46
N SER A 120 13.29 1.39 11.37
CA SER A 120 13.47 0.52 10.21
C SER A 120 12.90 1.17 8.95
N LEU A 121 13.53 0.91 7.80
CA LEU A 121 13.22 1.54 6.52
C LEU A 121 11.71 1.70 6.23
N ARG A 122 10.94 0.61 6.29
CA ARG A 122 9.50 0.58 5.98
C ARG A 122 8.60 1.28 7.00
N ASN A 123 9.13 1.59 8.19
CA ASN A 123 8.42 2.29 9.26
C ASN A 123 8.64 3.80 9.23
N HIS A 124 9.49 4.31 8.32
CA HIS A 124 9.52 5.76 8.08
C HIS A 124 8.19 6.22 7.48
N VAL A 125 7.86 7.48 7.76
CA VAL A 125 6.73 8.20 7.15
C VAL A 125 7.26 9.52 6.59
N LEU A 126 6.77 9.99 5.45
CA LEU A 126 7.20 11.25 4.85
C LEU A 126 6.08 12.27 4.92
N SER A 127 6.30 13.37 5.63
CA SER A 127 5.37 14.50 5.66
C SER A 127 5.48 15.34 4.39
N ILE A 128 4.53 16.26 4.19
CA ILE A 128 4.63 17.25 3.10
C ILE A 128 5.94 18.06 3.15
N LYS A 129 6.46 18.37 4.35
CA LYS A 129 7.72 19.08 4.53
C LYS A 129 8.92 18.25 4.08
N ASP A 130 8.85 16.93 4.28
CA ASP A 130 9.90 16.02 3.83
C ASP A 130 9.91 15.94 2.30
N LEU A 131 8.73 15.88 1.66
CA LEU A 131 8.62 15.94 0.20
C LEU A 131 9.11 17.27 -0.37
N GLN A 132 8.85 18.40 0.30
CA GLN A 132 9.38 19.71 -0.11
C GLN A 132 10.91 19.75 -0.10
N LYS A 133 11.56 19.13 0.89
CA LYS A 133 13.04 19.02 0.90
C LYS A 133 13.55 18.27 -0.33
N ILE A 134 12.89 17.15 -0.68
CA ILE A 134 13.23 16.36 -1.87
C ILE A 134 13.02 17.20 -3.14
N ALA A 135 11.86 17.83 -3.29
CA ALA A 135 11.53 18.67 -4.44
C ALA A 135 12.56 19.80 -4.64
N ASN A 136 12.91 20.50 -3.56
CA ASN A 136 13.93 21.55 -3.59
C ASN A 136 15.31 21.00 -4.00
N SER A 137 15.67 19.79 -3.58
CA SER A 137 16.97 19.19 -3.94
C SER A 137 17.10 18.86 -5.43
N ILE A 138 15.97 18.68 -6.13
CA ILE A 138 15.90 18.40 -7.57
C ILE A 138 15.38 19.58 -8.39
N ASN A 139 15.26 20.77 -7.79
CA ASN A 139 14.68 21.97 -8.41
C ASN A 139 13.27 21.77 -9.00
N MET A 140 12.44 20.95 -8.35
CA MET A 140 11.04 20.76 -8.71
C MET A 140 10.14 21.77 -7.98
N GLU A 141 9.15 22.32 -8.67
CA GLU A 141 8.17 23.22 -8.05
C GLU A 141 7.30 22.50 -7.00
N ASN A 142 7.06 23.18 -5.88
CA ASN A 142 6.31 22.61 -4.75
C ASN A 142 4.78 22.66 -4.93
N GLY A 143 4.28 23.33 -5.98
CA GLY A 143 2.85 23.65 -6.13
C GLY A 143 1.92 22.43 -6.18
N ALA A 144 2.39 21.31 -6.76
CA ALA A 144 1.59 20.10 -6.92
C ALA A 144 1.79 19.04 -5.82
N LEU A 145 2.67 19.29 -4.83
CA LEU A 145 3.01 18.27 -3.82
C LEU A 145 1.82 17.88 -2.94
N LEU A 146 0.92 18.82 -2.64
CA LEU A 146 -0.28 18.55 -1.86
C LEU A 146 -1.23 17.61 -2.61
N ASP A 147 -1.42 17.84 -3.91
CA ASP A 147 -2.25 16.99 -4.76
C ASP A 147 -1.64 15.61 -4.93
N MET A 148 -0.31 15.51 -5.07
CA MET A 148 0.41 14.25 -5.10
C MET A 148 0.25 13.45 -3.80
N MET A 149 0.36 14.11 -2.64
CA MET A 149 0.14 13.50 -1.33
C MET A 149 -1.30 13.01 -1.18
N SER A 150 -2.27 13.84 -1.58
CA SER A 150 -3.69 13.48 -1.54
C SER A 150 -3.98 12.27 -2.43
N CYS A 151 -3.41 12.22 -3.64
CA CYS A 151 -3.53 11.08 -4.55
C CYS A 151 -2.92 9.79 -3.98
N ALA A 152 -1.75 9.90 -3.33
CA ALA A 152 -1.06 8.74 -2.77
C ALA A 152 -1.78 8.16 -1.54
N THR A 153 -2.41 9.01 -0.73
CA THR A 153 -3.07 8.62 0.54
C THR A 153 -4.60 8.52 0.43
N SER A 154 -5.14 8.68 -0.78
CA SER A 154 -6.58 8.84 -1.03
C SER A 154 -7.22 9.95 -0.16
N GLY A 155 -6.47 11.01 0.14
CA GLY A 155 -6.88 12.13 0.98
C GLY A 155 -7.04 11.83 2.47
N LYS A 156 -6.74 10.60 2.92
CA LYS A 156 -6.96 10.18 4.31
C LYS A 156 -5.92 10.73 5.28
N ARG A 157 -4.70 11.02 4.81
CA ARG A 157 -3.53 11.33 5.66
C ARG A 157 -2.67 12.43 5.03
N VAL A 158 -1.94 13.16 5.88
CA VAL A 158 -0.99 14.22 5.48
C VAL A 158 0.47 13.75 5.45
N PHE A 159 0.67 12.43 5.45
CA PHE A 159 1.97 11.79 5.37
C PHE A 159 1.87 10.53 4.51
N LEU A 160 2.98 10.20 3.88
CA LEU A 160 3.16 9.04 3.02
C LEU A 160 3.85 7.92 3.81
N THR A 161 3.28 6.72 3.79
CA THR A 161 3.92 5.50 4.30
C THR A 161 4.59 4.72 3.17
N TRP A 162 5.38 3.69 3.51
CA TRP A 162 5.89 2.73 2.54
C TRP A 162 4.76 2.08 1.73
N LEU A 163 3.63 1.75 2.38
CA LEU A 163 2.50 1.11 1.71
C LEU A 163 1.81 2.07 0.72
N ASP A 164 1.57 3.32 1.12
CA ASP A 164 1.04 4.34 0.21
C ASP A 164 1.95 4.51 -1.02
N PHE A 165 3.27 4.51 -0.81
CA PHE A 165 4.25 4.58 -1.89
C PHE A 165 4.23 3.34 -2.80
N ALA A 166 4.10 2.14 -2.23
CA ALA A 166 3.94 0.90 -2.99
C ALA A 166 2.70 0.95 -3.90
N PHE A 167 1.57 1.46 -3.39
CA PHE A 167 0.36 1.69 -4.18
C PHE A 167 0.60 2.69 -5.32
N VAL A 168 1.37 3.76 -5.10
CA VAL A 168 1.75 4.70 -6.17
C VAL A 168 2.57 3.98 -7.25
N LEU A 169 3.57 3.18 -6.87
CA LEU A 169 4.38 2.42 -7.84
C LEU A 169 3.55 1.41 -8.63
N GLY A 170 2.61 0.73 -7.99
CA GLY A 170 1.68 -0.18 -8.66
C GLY A 170 0.79 0.53 -9.67
N LYS A 171 0.19 1.67 -9.29
CA LYS A 171 -0.60 2.53 -10.19
C LYS A 171 0.21 3.05 -11.39
N LEU A 172 1.52 3.25 -11.22
CA LEU A 172 2.43 3.68 -12.28
C LEU A 172 2.93 2.52 -13.16
N GLY A 173 2.58 1.27 -12.86
CA GLY A 173 3.02 0.09 -13.61
C GLY A 173 4.48 -0.30 -13.35
N HIS A 174 5.05 0.10 -12.22
CA HIS A 174 6.43 -0.23 -11.84
C HIS A 174 6.56 -1.58 -11.11
N LEU A 175 5.45 -2.22 -10.78
CA LEU A 175 5.42 -3.51 -10.07
C LEU A 175 4.95 -4.61 -11.01
N VAL A 176 5.55 -5.79 -10.88
CA VAL A 176 5.18 -6.99 -11.64
C VAL A 176 4.08 -7.75 -10.89
N PHE A 177 3.09 -8.22 -11.63
CA PHE A 177 1.94 -9.01 -11.14
C PHE A 177 2.22 -10.50 -11.26
#